data_AF-X5E4D4-F1
#
_entry.id   AF-X5E4D4-F1
#
_cell.length_a   1.000
_cell.length_b   1.000
_cell.length_c   1.000
_cell.angle_alpha   90.00
_cell.angle_beta   90.00
_cell.angle_gamma   90.00
#
_symmetry.space_group_name_H-M   'P 1'
#
loop_
_entity.id
_entity.type
_entity.pdbx_description
1 polymer ?
#
loop_
_entity_poly.entity_id
_entity_poly.type
_entity_poly.pdbx_seq_one_letter_code
_entity_poly.pdbx_strand_id
1 'polypeptide(L)'
;MTFSERSIKYADLLVPLKKCPLGEAVPDCPFVEYWQIEDLAKRMNLIEELSEEKLDELREFHRKCLAIKIKQAQKESAEHYKSQKV
;
A
#
# COMPACT_ATOMS: atom_id res chain seq x y z
N MET A 1 -17.40 3.98 -15.41
CA MET A 1 -16.42 4.83 -14.69
C MET A 1 -15.29 5.12 -15.64
N THR A 2 -15.11 6.38 -15.99
CA THR A 2 -13.90 6.86 -16.69
C THR A 2 -12.90 7.27 -15.62
N PHE A 3 -11.70 6.69 -15.64
CA PHE A 3 -10.62 7.09 -14.74
C PHE A 3 -10.01 8.40 -15.24
N SER A 4 -9.76 9.34 -14.32
CA SER A 4 -9.03 10.58 -14.64
C SER A 4 -7.55 10.27 -14.90
N GLU A 5 -6.82 11.20 -15.52
CA GLU A 5 -5.37 11.10 -15.66
C GLU A 5 -4.67 10.98 -14.30
N ARG A 6 -5.20 11.65 -13.27
CA ARG A 6 -4.69 11.61 -11.90
C ARG A 6 -4.90 10.24 -11.25
N SER A 7 -6.10 9.68 -11.41
CA SER A 7 -6.44 8.32 -10.99
C SER A 7 -5.54 7.27 -11.67
N ILE A 8 -5.21 7.47 -12.94
CA ILE A 8 -4.27 6.61 -13.67
C ILE A 8 -2.84 6.79 -13.12
N LYS A 9 -2.39 8.04 -12.94
CA LYS A 9 -1.07 8.38 -12.39
C LYS A 9 -0.85 7.72 -11.04
N TYR A 10 -1.85 7.71 -10.15
CA TYR A 10 -1.77 7.19 -8.78
C TYR A 10 -2.49 5.85 -8.54
N ALA A 11 -2.71 5.07 -9.60
CA ALA A 11 -3.45 3.81 -9.51
C ALA A 11 -2.87 2.81 -8.49
N ASP A 12 -1.56 2.86 -8.24
CA ASP A 12 -0.86 2.04 -7.24
C ASP A 12 -1.31 2.32 -5.80
N LEU A 13 -1.92 3.47 -5.53
CA LEU A 13 -2.41 3.86 -4.20
C LEU A 13 -3.85 3.42 -3.93
N LEU A 14 -4.61 3.01 -4.95
CA LEU A 14 -6.03 2.65 -4.80
C LEU A 14 -6.26 1.51 -3.79
N VAL A 15 -5.39 0.51 -3.80
CA VAL A 15 -5.49 -0.62 -2.86
C VAL A 15 -5.00 -0.23 -1.46
N PRO A 16 -3.78 0.34 -1.30
CA PRO A 16 -3.28 0.83 -0.01
C PRO A 16 -4.22 1.81 0.71
N LEU A 17 -4.91 2.68 -0.03
CA LEU A 17 -5.92 3.60 0.54
C LEU A 17 -7.13 2.88 1.12
N LYS A 18 -7.42 1.64 0.70
CA LYS A 18 -8.54 0.83 1.21
C LYS A 18 -8.12 -0.06 2.36
N LYS A 19 -6.97 -0.71 2.25
CA LYS A 19 -6.40 -1.65 3.23
C LYS A 19 -4.94 -1.98 2.90
N CYS A 20 -4.22 -2.59 3.84
CA CYS A 20 -2.93 -3.17 3.53
C CYS A 20 -3.10 -4.38 2.58
N PRO A 21 -2.39 -4.42 1.44
CA PRO A 21 -2.48 -5.53 0.48
C PRO A 21 -1.84 -6.83 0.99
N LEU A 22 -1.01 -6.75 2.04
CA LEU A 22 -0.25 -7.87 2.61
C LEU A 22 -0.77 -8.32 3.99
N GLY A 23 -2.00 -7.96 4.36
CA GLY A 23 -2.61 -8.32 5.64
C GLY A 23 -2.53 -7.19 6.65
N GLU A 24 -1.75 -7.35 7.73
CA GLU A 24 -1.65 -6.34 8.79
C GLU A 24 -0.75 -5.17 8.40
N ALA A 25 -1.13 -3.98 8.86
CA ALA A 25 -0.33 -2.78 8.70
C ALA A 25 0.90 -2.82 9.61
N VAL A 26 1.98 -2.15 9.21
CA VAL A 26 3.04 -1.79 10.16
C VAL A 26 2.51 -0.72 11.13
N PRO A 27 3.06 -0.60 12.36
CA PRO A 27 2.54 0.31 13.38
C PRO A 27 2.37 1.77 12.90
N ASP A 28 3.31 2.27 12.10
CA ASP A 28 3.32 3.66 11.61
C ASP A 28 2.84 3.78 10.15
N CYS A 29 1.94 2.92 9.71
CA CYS A 29 1.42 2.96 8.34
C CYS A 29 0.49 4.18 8.14
N PRO A 30 0.86 5.16 7.29
CA PRO A 30 0.08 6.39 7.11
C PRO A 30 -1.27 6.12 6.43
N PHE A 31 -1.44 4.98 5.77
CA PHE A 31 -2.71 4.65 5.10
C PHE A 31 -3.85 4.34 6.09
N VAL A 32 -3.52 3.96 7.34
CA VAL A 32 -4.50 3.56 8.35
C VAL A 32 -5.50 4.69 8.63
N GLU A 33 -5.07 5.94 8.53
CA GLU A 33 -5.94 7.11 8.73
C GLU A 33 -7.12 7.15 7.76
N TYR A 34 -6.90 6.71 6.51
CA TYR A 34 -7.93 6.69 5.48
C TYR A 34 -8.85 5.48 5.57
N TRP A 35 -8.45 4.42 6.29
CA TRP A 35 -9.24 3.20 6.42
C TRP A 35 -10.46 3.36 7.33
N GLN A 36 -10.51 4.45 8.10
CA GLN A 36 -11.65 4.80 8.95
C GLN A 36 -12.79 5.47 8.16
N ILE A 37 -12.57 5.86 6.91
CA ILE A 37 -13.60 6.50 6.07
C ILE A 37 -14.57 5.42 5.56
N GLU A 38 -15.69 5.21 6.23
CA GLU A 38 -16.66 4.14 5.91
C GLU A 38 -17.22 4.21 4.48
N ASP A 39 -17.35 5.42 3.93
CA ASP A 39 -17.84 5.65 2.58
C ASP A 39 -16.76 5.27 1.53
N LEU A 40 -17.00 4.16 0.83
CA LEU A 40 -16.11 3.65 -0.21
C LEU A 40 -15.93 4.64 -1.37
N ALA A 41 -16.97 5.40 -1.73
CA ALA A 41 -16.90 6.37 -2.82
C ALA A 41 -15.98 7.54 -2.43
N LYS A 42 -16.10 8.04 -1.19
CA LYS A 42 -15.17 9.04 -0.65
C LYS A 42 -13.74 8.50 -0.61
N ARG A 43 -13.56 7.26 -0.14
CA ARG A 43 -12.24 6.64 -0.08
C ARG A 43 -11.60 6.48 -1.47
N MET A 44 -12.40 6.25 -2.51
CA MET A 44 -11.93 6.20 -3.90
C MET A 44 -11.62 7.58 -4.48
N ASN A 45 -12.30 8.63 -4.01
CA ASN A 45 -12.05 10.01 -4.42
C ASN A 45 -10.85 10.65 -3.73
N LEU A 46 -10.24 10.03 -2.71
CA LEU A 46 -9.05 10.55 -2.04
C LEU A 46 -7.89 10.86 -3.00
N ILE A 47 -7.76 10.12 -4.11
CA ILE A 47 -6.74 10.43 -5.12
C ILE A 47 -6.99 11.79 -5.80
N GLU A 48 -8.25 12.17 -5.96
CA GLU A 48 -8.63 13.47 -6.53
C GLU A 48 -8.55 14.59 -5.49
N GLU A 49 -8.80 14.28 -4.22
CA GLU A 49 -8.88 15.27 -3.14
C GLU A 49 -7.53 15.60 -2.50
N LEU A 50 -6.62 14.61 -2.37
CA LEU A 50 -5.31 14.81 -1.75
C LEU A 50 -4.37 15.60 -2.68
N SER A 51 -3.49 16.40 -2.07
CA SER A 51 -2.42 17.09 -2.79
C SER A 51 -1.48 16.10 -3.47
N GLU A 52 -0.82 16.51 -4.57
CA GLU A 52 0.14 15.63 -5.25
C GLU A 52 1.32 15.28 -4.35
N GLU A 53 1.80 16.24 -3.56
CA GLU A 53 2.85 16.03 -2.57
C GLU A 53 2.48 14.91 -1.59
N LYS A 54 1.25 14.94 -1.05
CA LYS A 54 0.78 13.89 -0.14
C LYS A 54 0.67 12.53 -0.83
N LEU A 55 0.21 12.49 -2.08
CA LEU A 55 0.11 11.25 -2.84
C LEU A 55 1.51 10.67 -3.13
N ASP A 56 2.48 11.52 -3.46
CA ASP A 56 3.86 11.09 -3.70
C ASP A 56 4.53 10.59 -2.40
N GLU A 57 4.30 11.25 -1.26
CA GLU A 57 4.75 10.77 0.06
C GLU A 57 4.17 9.37 0.38
N LEU A 58 2.86 9.19 0.20
CA LEU A 58 2.18 7.92 0.45
C LEU A 58 2.74 6.81 -0.46
N ARG A 59 2.98 7.13 -1.73
CA ARG A 59 3.60 6.22 -2.69
C ARG A 59 5.01 5.84 -2.29
N GLU A 60 5.83 6.81 -1.91
CA GLU A 60 7.20 6.55 -1.51
C GLU A 60 7.25 5.64 -0.28
N PHE A 61 6.42 5.94 0.73
CA PHE A 61 6.26 5.06 1.89
C PHE A 61 5.84 3.65 1.47
N HIS A 62 4.81 3.53 0.63
CA HIS A 62 4.29 2.22 0.23
C HIS A 62 5.34 1.38 -0.49
N ARG A 63 6.10 1.98 -1.42
CA ARG A 63 7.18 1.31 -2.14
C ARG A 63 8.29 0.83 -1.21
N LYS A 64 8.70 1.65 -0.23
CA LYS A 64 9.70 1.26 0.77
C LYS A 64 9.19 0.11 1.65
N CYS A 65 7.94 0.20 2.12
CA CYS A 65 7.31 -0.84 2.91
C CYS A 65 7.25 -2.18 2.16
N LEU A 66 6.79 -2.18 0.90
CA LEU A 66 6.77 -3.36 0.05
C LEU A 66 8.17 -3.96 -0.16
N ALA A 67 9.18 -3.13 -0.43
CA ALA A 67 10.55 -3.62 -0.64
C ALA A 67 11.10 -4.33 0.61
N ILE A 68 10.79 -3.84 1.82
CA ILE A 68 11.16 -4.49 3.07
C ILE A 68 10.44 -5.83 3.23
N LYS A 69 9.11 -5.86 3.00
CA LYS A 69 8.30 -7.08 3.11
C LYS A 69 8.73 -8.16 2.12
N ILE A 70 9.05 -7.78 0.87
CA ILE A 70 9.56 -8.71 -0.15
C ILE A 70 10.90 -9.32 0.29
N LYS A 71 11.83 -8.50 0.81
CA LYS A 71 13.12 -9.00 1.32
C LYS A 71 12.94 -9.96 2.50
N GLN A 72 12.01 -9.66 3.42
CA GLN A 72 11.68 -10.53 4.54
C GLN A 72 11.14 -11.89 4.05
N ALA A 73 10.16 -11.88 3.15
CA ALA A 73 9.57 -13.10 2.59
C ALA A 73 10.61 -13.95 1.84
N GLN A 74 11.54 -13.33 1.10
CA GLN A 74 12.64 -14.03 0.44
C GLN A 74 13.59 -14.71 1.46
N LYS A 75 13.90 -14.04 2.57
CA LYS A 75 14.74 -14.59 3.63
C LYS A 75 14.06 -15.78 4.32
N GLU A 76 12.80 -15.63 4.71
CA GLU A 76 11.99 -16.69 5.34
C GLU A 76 11.86 -17.91 4.42
N SER A 77 11.61 -17.69 3.12
CA SER A 77 11.55 -18.77 2.12
C SER A 77 12.87 -19.52 1.98
N ALA A 78 14.00 -18.79 2.02
CA ALA A 78 15.33 -19.40 1.95
C ALA A 78 15.69 -20.18 3.23
N GLU A 79 15.27 -19.71 4.40
CA GLU A 79 15.45 -20.39 5.69
C GLU A 79 14.61 -21.67 5.76
N HIS A 80 13.34 -21.60 5.36
CA HIS A 80 12.45 -22.76 5.29
C HIS A 80 12.98 -23.86 4.35
N TYR A 81 13.51 -23.49 3.19
CA TYR A 81 14.13 -24.45 2.27
C TYR A 81 15.37 -25.13 2.87
N LYS A 82 16.20 -24.40 3.64
CA LYS A 82 17.35 -24.99 4.34
C LYS A 82 16.93 -25.98 5.42
N SER A 83 15.87 -25.69 6.17
CA SER A 83 15.38 -26.58 7.23
C SER A 83 14.75 -27.88 6.71
N GLN A 84 14.31 -27.92 5.45
CA GLN A 84 13.75 -29.13 4.82
C GLN A 84 14.81 -30.08 4.24
N LYS A 85 16.08 -29.66 4.20
CA LYS A 85 17.21 -30.43 3.65
C LYS A 85 18.11 -31.03 4.73
N VAL A 86 17.74 -30.90 6.00
CA VAL A 86 18.40 -31.52 7.15
C VAL A 86 17.64 -32.77 7.56
#